data_AF-A0A936CPF3-F1
#
_entry.id   AF-A0A936CPF3-F1
#
_cell.length_a   1.000
_cell.length_b   1.000
_cell.length_c   1.000
_cell.angle_alpha   90.00
_cell.angle_beta   90.00
_cell.angle_gamma   90.00
#
_symmetry.space_group_name_H-M   'P 1'
#
loop_
_entity.id
_entity.type
_entity.pdbx_description
1 polymer ?
#
loop_
_entity_poly.entity_id
_entity_poly.type
_entity_poly.pdbx_seq_one_letter_code
_entity_poly.pdbx_strand_id
1 'polypeptide(L)'
;MKSKIENIIRESIAVKTALVSDSEMIRNMENASNWITEAISRGGRIYFCGNGGSAADAQHLAAELSGRFYKDRPALAAEALHCNSSYLTAVANDYSYEVIFQRMIAGFGKKEDILVGLSTSGNSRNIVLAFEAARNQKMKTIGLTGIGGGKMKELSDILICVPSGDTPRIQESHILIGHIICQLVEEKLFLS
;
A
#
# COMPACT_ATOMS: atom_id res chain seq x y z
N MET A 1 2.19 11.99 32.35
CA MET A 1 2.02 12.30 30.91
C MET A 1 3.35 12.22 30.15
N LYS A 2 4.41 12.94 30.55
CA LYS A 2 5.73 12.89 29.90
C LYS A 2 6.29 11.47 29.70
N SER A 3 6.35 10.66 30.75
CA SER A 3 6.79 9.26 30.69
C SER A 3 5.95 8.39 29.73
N LYS A 4 4.64 8.67 29.62
CA LYS A 4 3.74 7.96 28.70
C LYS A 4 4.06 8.31 27.25
N ILE A 5 4.32 9.59 26.94
CA ILE A 5 4.74 10.04 25.60
C ILE A 5 6.06 9.37 25.22
N GLU A 6 7.05 9.38 26.12
CA GLU A 6 8.34 8.73 25.89
C GLU A 6 8.18 7.23 25.62
N ASN A 7 7.30 6.54 26.35
CA ASN A 7 7.02 5.13 26.12
C ASN A 7 6.37 4.86 24.76
N ILE A 8 5.38 5.66 24.35
CA ILE A 8 4.73 5.53 23.02
C ILE A 8 5.75 5.71 21.89
N ILE A 9 6.68 6.66 22.03
CA ILE A 9 7.77 6.86 21.07
C ILE A 9 8.70 5.65 21.05
N ARG A 10 9.07 5.11 22.23
CA ARG A 10 9.91 3.91 22.32
C ARG A 10 9.26 2.68 21.70
N GLU A 11 7.94 2.52 21.84
CA GLU A 11 7.18 1.45 21.18
C GLU A 11 7.26 1.59 19.64
N SER A 12 7.13 2.81 19.11
CA SER A 12 7.30 3.10 17.69
C SER A 12 8.72 2.78 17.19
N ILE A 13 9.74 3.16 17.97
CA ILE A 13 11.14 2.85 17.68
C ILE A 13 11.34 1.34 17.67
N ALA A 14 10.84 0.61 18.68
CA ALA A 14 11.02 -0.83 18.78
C ALA A 14 10.46 -1.59 17.56
N VAL A 15 9.28 -1.20 17.06
CA VAL A 15 8.70 -1.79 15.84
C VAL A 15 9.59 -1.51 14.62
N LYS A 16 10.12 -0.29 14.48
CA LYS A 16 11.02 0.07 13.36
C LYS A 16 12.37 -0.66 13.46
N THR A 17 12.91 -0.83 14.67
CA THR A 17 14.12 -1.62 14.91
C THR A 17 13.91 -3.10 14.56
N ALA A 18 12.75 -3.67 14.91
CA ALA A 18 12.40 -5.02 14.50
C ALA A 18 12.28 -5.14 12.97
N LEU A 19 11.65 -4.16 12.32
CA LEU A 19 11.48 -4.13 10.86
C LEU A 19 12.82 -4.10 10.11
N VAL A 20 13.78 -3.25 10.51
CA VAL A 20 15.10 -3.20 9.85
C VAL A 20 15.96 -4.45 10.11
N SER A 21 15.72 -5.14 11.23
CA SER A 21 16.40 -6.40 11.54
C SER A 21 15.81 -7.60 10.79
N ASP A 22 14.65 -7.45 10.17
CA ASP A 22 13.99 -8.49 9.38
C ASP A 22 14.45 -8.44 7.91
N SER A 23 15.40 -9.31 7.58
CA SER A 23 15.95 -9.38 6.22
C SER A 23 14.91 -9.71 5.15
N GLU A 24 13.83 -10.42 5.48
CA GLU A 24 12.77 -10.74 4.53
C GLU A 24 11.92 -9.52 4.22
N MET A 25 11.58 -8.73 5.25
CA MET A 25 10.84 -7.48 5.04
C MET A 25 11.64 -6.49 4.20
N ILE A 26 12.95 -6.39 4.41
CA ILE A 26 13.82 -5.54 3.58
C ILE A 26 13.84 -6.02 2.12
N ARG A 27 14.00 -7.32 1.88
CA ARG A 27 13.91 -7.88 0.52
C ARG A 27 12.54 -7.64 -0.12
N ASN A 28 11.46 -7.72 0.63
CA ASN A 28 10.11 -7.49 0.11
C ASN A 28 9.90 -6.01 -0.26
N MET A 29 10.44 -5.06 0.50
CA MET A 29 10.44 -3.64 0.15
C MET A 29 11.24 -3.37 -1.14
N GLU A 30 12.40 -4.01 -1.29
CA GLU A 30 13.22 -3.92 -2.50
C GLU A 30 12.47 -4.49 -3.72
N ASN A 31 11.90 -5.69 -3.58
CA ASN A 31 11.12 -6.34 -4.65
C ASN A 31 9.89 -5.52 -5.04
N ALA A 32 9.17 -4.95 -4.06
CA ALA A 32 8.04 -4.06 -4.31
C ALA A 32 8.47 -2.84 -5.12
N SER A 33 9.58 -2.20 -4.73
CA SER A 33 10.15 -1.05 -5.45
C SER A 33 10.51 -1.43 -6.89
N ASN A 34 11.19 -2.57 -7.09
CA ASN A 34 11.55 -3.08 -8.42
C ASN A 34 10.32 -3.33 -9.30
N TRP A 35 9.28 -3.96 -8.75
CA TRP A 35 8.05 -4.24 -9.49
C TRP A 35 7.30 -2.98 -9.88
N ILE A 36 7.22 -2.00 -8.98
CA ILE A 36 6.58 -0.72 -9.26
C ILE A 36 7.35 0.03 -10.35
N THR A 37 8.68 0.10 -10.26
CA THR A 37 9.54 0.65 -11.31
C THR A 37 9.28 -0.05 -12.66
N GLU A 38 9.31 -1.38 -12.70
CA GLU A 38 9.10 -2.16 -13.92
C GLU A 38 7.71 -1.93 -14.54
N ALA A 39 6.66 -1.91 -13.72
CA ALA A 39 5.30 -1.67 -14.17
C ALA A 39 5.18 -0.29 -14.83
N ILE A 40 5.66 0.75 -14.15
CA ILE A 40 5.62 2.13 -14.65
C ILE A 40 6.43 2.25 -15.96
N SER A 41 7.63 1.68 -16.03
CA SER A 41 8.45 1.71 -17.26
C SER A 41 7.77 1.02 -18.45
N ARG A 42 6.84 0.10 -18.21
CA ARG A 42 6.05 -0.59 -19.24
C ARG A 42 4.68 0.05 -19.50
N GLY A 43 4.40 1.21 -18.91
CA GLY A 43 3.13 1.91 -19.05
C GLY A 43 2.00 1.37 -18.17
N GLY A 44 2.33 0.52 -17.20
CA GLY A 44 1.41 0.07 -16.15
C GLY A 44 1.14 1.16 -15.11
N ARG A 45 0.05 0.98 -14.38
CA ARG A 45 -0.45 1.90 -13.34
C ARG A 45 -0.37 1.27 -11.96
N ILE A 46 -0.22 2.10 -10.94
CA ILE A 46 -0.20 1.68 -9.55
C ILE A 46 -1.49 2.14 -8.87
N TYR A 47 -2.28 1.19 -8.38
CA TYR A 47 -3.50 1.48 -7.64
C TYR A 47 -3.29 1.25 -6.15
N PHE A 48 -3.66 2.23 -5.33
CA PHE A 48 -3.58 2.14 -3.87
C PHE A 48 -4.97 2.02 -3.24
N CYS A 49 -5.11 1.16 -2.23
CA CYS A 49 -6.33 1.05 -1.44
C CYS A 49 -6.03 0.82 0.05
N GLY A 50 -6.94 1.29 0.90
CA GLY A 50 -6.83 1.23 2.36
C GLY A 50 -8.11 1.75 3.02
N ASN A 51 -8.24 1.55 4.34
CA ASN A 51 -9.35 2.06 5.14
C ASN A 51 -8.86 2.97 6.28
N GLY A 52 -9.59 4.03 6.60
CA GLY A 52 -9.25 4.94 7.72
C GLY A 52 -7.87 5.56 7.55
N GLY A 53 -7.00 5.45 8.56
CA GLY A 53 -5.61 5.93 8.46
C GLY A 53 -4.83 5.31 7.30
N SER A 54 -5.09 4.03 6.98
CA SER A 54 -4.48 3.38 5.81
C SER A 54 -5.04 3.90 4.48
N ALA A 55 -6.24 4.47 4.46
CA ALA A 55 -6.73 5.21 3.29
C ALA A 55 -5.95 6.52 3.12
N ALA A 56 -5.71 7.24 4.23
CA ALA A 56 -4.89 8.45 4.20
C ALA A 56 -3.47 8.16 3.68
N ASP A 57 -2.83 7.08 4.13
CA ASP A 57 -1.52 6.65 3.61
C ASP A 57 -1.61 6.26 2.12
N ALA A 58 -2.65 5.52 1.72
CA ALA A 58 -2.85 5.13 0.32
C ALA A 58 -2.96 6.34 -0.63
N GLN A 59 -3.74 7.37 -0.27
CA GLN A 59 -3.81 8.59 -1.09
C GLN A 59 -2.51 9.41 -1.03
N HIS A 60 -1.84 9.44 0.14
CA HIS A 60 -0.56 10.14 0.30
C HIS A 60 0.48 9.55 -0.65
N LEU A 61 0.68 8.22 -0.61
CA LEU A 61 1.67 7.53 -1.45
C LEU A 61 1.33 7.62 -2.94
N ALA A 62 0.05 7.54 -3.30
CA ALA A 62 -0.37 7.79 -4.68
C ALA A 62 0.03 9.21 -5.13
N ALA A 63 -0.19 10.22 -4.29
CA ALA A 63 0.16 11.61 -4.59
C ALA A 63 1.66 11.85 -4.68
N GLU A 64 2.48 11.20 -3.86
CA GLU A 64 3.95 11.29 -3.95
C GLU A 64 4.44 10.76 -5.30
N LEU A 65 3.88 9.65 -5.80
CA LEU A 65 4.21 9.12 -7.12
C LEU A 65 3.62 9.97 -8.26
N SER A 66 2.36 10.38 -8.19
CA SER A 66 1.70 11.09 -9.30
C SER A 66 2.05 12.57 -9.38
N GLY A 67 2.35 13.21 -8.25
CA GLY A 67 2.75 14.61 -8.18
C GLY A 67 4.27 14.73 -8.22
N ARG A 68 4.88 14.69 -7.03
CA ARG A 68 6.33 14.83 -6.82
C ARG A 68 6.68 14.32 -5.44
N PHE A 69 7.80 13.59 -5.32
CA PHE A 69 8.40 13.23 -4.04
C PHE A 69 9.64 14.10 -3.76
N TYR A 70 10.86 13.66 -4.08
CA TYR A 70 12.07 14.49 -3.94
C TYR A 70 12.39 15.26 -5.22
N LYS A 71 12.44 14.56 -6.36
CA LYS A 71 12.90 15.10 -7.64
C LYS A 71 11.80 15.85 -8.39
N ASP A 72 12.18 16.88 -9.13
CA ASP A 72 11.29 17.49 -10.13
C ASP A 72 11.34 16.62 -11.39
N ARG A 73 10.29 15.80 -11.59
CA ARG A 73 10.23 14.78 -12.63
C ARG A 73 8.78 14.64 -13.14
N PRO A 74 8.56 14.00 -14.30
CA PRO A 74 7.20 13.74 -14.78
C PRO A 74 6.34 12.96 -13.78
N ALA A 75 5.03 13.19 -13.82
CA ALA A 75 4.05 12.44 -13.05
C ALA A 75 4.15 10.93 -13.34
N LEU A 76 4.15 10.10 -12.29
CA LEU A 76 4.05 8.65 -12.44
C LEU A 76 2.59 8.21 -12.36
N ALA A 77 2.22 7.17 -13.09
CA ALA A 77 0.83 6.71 -13.15
C ALA A 77 0.42 5.96 -11.87
N ALA A 78 0.02 6.71 -10.84
CA ALA A 78 -0.44 6.19 -9.55
C ALA A 78 -1.75 6.87 -9.11
N GLU A 79 -2.67 6.10 -8.52
CA GLU A 79 -3.96 6.63 -8.03
C GLU A 79 -4.47 5.84 -6.82
N ALA A 80 -5.15 6.52 -5.90
CA ALA A 80 -5.84 5.87 -4.79
C ALA A 80 -7.33 5.68 -5.09
N LEU A 81 -7.82 4.46 -4.90
CA LEU A 81 -9.15 4.03 -5.35
C LEU A 81 -10.33 4.65 -4.57
N HIS A 82 -10.06 5.38 -3.49
CA HIS A 82 -11.08 5.93 -2.59
C HIS A 82 -11.28 7.45 -2.75
N CYS A 83 -10.54 8.13 -3.63
CA CYS A 83 -10.62 9.59 -3.73
C CYS A 83 -11.92 10.10 -4.38
N ASN A 84 -12.54 9.31 -5.26
CA ASN A 84 -13.83 9.66 -5.86
C ASN A 84 -14.96 9.34 -4.87
N SER A 85 -15.36 10.34 -4.10
CA SER A 85 -16.41 10.20 -3.07
C SER A 85 -17.77 9.80 -3.67
N SER A 86 -18.17 10.37 -4.80
CA SER A 86 -19.41 9.99 -5.49
C SER A 86 -19.43 8.53 -5.91
N TYR A 87 -18.29 8.00 -6.38
CA TYR A 87 -18.16 6.58 -6.70
C TYR A 87 -18.29 5.72 -5.44
N LEU A 88 -17.57 6.06 -4.37
CA LEU A 88 -17.61 5.30 -3.13
C LEU A 88 -19.02 5.23 -2.55
N THR A 89 -19.71 6.36 -2.48
CA THR A 89 -21.06 6.42 -1.93
C THR A 89 -22.07 5.69 -2.80
N ALA A 90 -21.99 5.81 -4.14
CA ALA A 90 -22.86 5.08 -5.05
C ALA A 90 -22.66 3.57 -4.95
N VAL A 91 -21.43 3.07 -5.02
CA VAL A 91 -21.19 1.61 -4.96
C VAL A 91 -21.50 1.04 -3.58
N ALA A 92 -21.19 1.78 -2.51
CA ALA A 92 -21.52 1.35 -1.16
C ALA A 92 -23.03 1.28 -0.93
N ASN A 93 -23.79 2.24 -1.45
CA ASN A 93 -25.25 2.30 -1.35
C ASN A 93 -25.95 1.25 -2.22
N ASP A 94 -25.54 1.15 -3.49
CA ASP A 94 -26.25 0.36 -4.50
C ASP A 94 -25.87 -1.13 -4.43
N TYR A 95 -24.70 -1.46 -3.87
CA TYR A 95 -24.21 -2.83 -3.75
C TYR A 95 -23.81 -3.18 -2.33
N SER A 96 -22.66 -2.67 -1.87
CA SER A 96 -22.10 -2.88 -0.53
C SER A 96 -20.78 -2.14 -0.43
N TYR A 97 -20.45 -1.64 0.77
CA TYR A 97 -19.12 -1.09 1.04
C TYR A 97 -18.00 -2.13 0.82
N GLU A 98 -18.32 -3.42 0.88
CA GLU A 98 -17.35 -4.50 0.64
C GLU A 98 -16.82 -4.53 -0.79
N VAL A 99 -17.58 -4.09 -1.80
CA VAL A 99 -17.17 -4.27 -3.21
C VAL A 99 -16.59 -3.01 -3.84
N ILE A 100 -16.39 -1.93 -3.07
CA ILE A 100 -15.99 -0.61 -3.58
C ILE A 100 -14.67 -0.65 -4.34
N PHE A 101 -13.66 -1.37 -3.84
CA PHE A 101 -12.35 -1.47 -4.48
C PHE A 101 -12.33 -2.57 -5.54
N GLN A 102 -13.01 -3.70 -5.27
CA GLN A 102 -13.16 -4.80 -6.21
C GLN A 102 -13.72 -4.31 -7.56
N ARG A 103 -14.76 -3.46 -7.52
CA ARG A 103 -15.42 -2.97 -8.72
C ARG A 103 -14.54 -2.00 -9.53
N MET A 104 -13.71 -1.16 -8.87
CA MET A 104 -12.72 -0.34 -9.56
C MET A 104 -11.69 -1.21 -10.28
N ILE A 105 -11.11 -2.18 -9.57
CA ILE A 105 -10.11 -3.07 -10.15
C ILE A 105 -10.71 -3.86 -11.31
N ALA A 106 -11.89 -4.47 -11.12
CA ALA A 106 -12.59 -5.21 -12.17
C ALA A 106 -12.84 -4.38 -13.45
N GLY A 107 -13.03 -3.06 -13.33
CA GLY A 107 -13.28 -2.17 -14.47
C GLY A 107 -12.02 -1.57 -15.12
N PHE A 108 -11.00 -1.23 -14.34
CA PHE A 108 -9.85 -0.45 -14.80
C PHE A 108 -8.52 -1.21 -14.82
N GLY A 109 -8.38 -2.24 -13.99
CA GLY A 109 -7.12 -2.95 -13.83
C GLY A 109 -6.75 -3.75 -15.08
N LYS A 110 -5.44 -3.79 -15.34
CA LYS A 110 -4.82 -4.53 -16.44
C LYS A 110 -3.66 -5.35 -15.92
N LYS A 111 -3.25 -6.37 -16.65
CA LYS A 111 -2.17 -7.29 -16.26
C LYS A 111 -0.85 -6.57 -15.91
N GLU A 112 -0.58 -5.45 -16.58
CA GLU A 112 0.63 -4.64 -16.39
C GLU A 112 0.56 -3.74 -15.15
N ASP A 113 -0.62 -3.58 -14.55
CA ASP A 113 -0.85 -2.75 -13.37
C ASP A 113 -0.53 -3.50 -12.07
N ILE A 114 -0.33 -2.73 -10.99
CA ILE A 114 -0.08 -3.24 -9.65
C ILE A 114 -1.13 -2.71 -8.69
N LEU A 115 -1.68 -3.60 -7.86
CA LEU A 115 -2.48 -3.22 -6.70
C LEU A 115 -1.63 -3.23 -5.43
N VAL A 116 -1.59 -2.10 -4.73
CA VAL A 116 -1.01 -1.95 -3.40
C VAL A 116 -2.12 -1.76 -2.37
N GLY A 117 -2.21 -2.67 -1.39
CA GLY A 117 -3.23 -2.65 -0.35
C GLY A 117 -2.66 -2.45 1.03
N LEU A 118 -3.20 -1.51 1.79
CA LEU A 118 -2.82 -1.22 3.17
C LEU A 118 -3.95 -1.64 4.12
N SER A 119 -3.70 -2.66 4.94
CA SER A 119 -4.66 -3.13 5.96
C SER A 119 -3.91 -3.63 7.18
N THR A 120 -3.97 -2.92 8.30
CA THR A 120 -3.26 -3.31 9.54
C THR A 120 -3.60 -4.73 10.00
N SER A 121 -4.84 -5.19 9.81
CA SER A 121 -5.27 -6.55 10.13
C SER A 121 -5.05 -7.58 9.01
N GLY A 122 -4.81 -7.14 7.77
CA GLY A 122 -4.86 -7.99 6.58
C GLY A 122 -6.22 -8.66 6.29
N ASN A 123 -7.30 -8.25 6.97
CA ASN A 123 -8.60 -8.94 6.95
C ASN A 123 -9.77 -8.09 6.43
N SER A 124 -9.54 -6.81 6.11
CA SER A 124 -10.59 -5.91 5.63
C SER A 124 -11.24 -6.46 4.36
N ARG A 125 -12.54 -6.79 4.40
CA ARG A 125 -13.21 -7.51 3.31
C ARG A 125 -13.14 -6.78 1.97
N ASN A 126 -13.25 -5.45 1.99
CA ASN A 126 -13.15 -4.64 0.78
C ASN A 126 -11.76 -4.65 0.11
N ILE A 127 -10.69 -4.77 0.88
CA ILE A 127 -9.33 -4.90 0.36
C ILE A 127 -9.07 -6.34 -0.10
N VAL A 128 -9.53 -7.32 0.67
CA VAL A 128 -9.45 -8.75 0.30
C VAL A 128 -10.12 -9.00 -1.06
N LEU A 129 -11.34 -8.48 -1.26
CA LEU A 129 -12.05 -8.59 -2.54
C LEU A 129 -11.33 -7.85 -3.69
N ALA A 130 -10.65 -6.73 -3.40
CA ALA A 130 -9.82 -6.05 -4.39
C ALA A 130 -8.63 -6.92 -4.85
N PHE A 131 -7.98 -7.62 -3.92
CA PHE A 131 -6.88 -8.53 -4.23
C PHE A 131 -7.36 -9.74 -5.02
N GLU A 132 -8.51 -10.31 -4.66
CA GLU A 132 -9.15 -11.38 -5.44
C GLU A 132 -9.41 -10.92 -6.89
N ALA A 133 -9.96 -9.71 -7.10
CA ALA A 133 -10.17 -9.15 -8.43
C ALA A 133 -8.87 -8.87 -9.20
N ALA A 134 -7.84 -8.33 -8.54
CA ALA A 134 -6.54 -8.08 -9.14
C ALA A 134 -5.91 -9.38 -9.66
N ARG A 135 -5.95 -10.46 -8.87
CA ARG A 135 -5.47 -11.79 -9.30
C ARG A 135 -6.26 -12.33 -10.49
N ASN A 136 -7.57 -12.16 -10.51
CA ASN A 136 -8.40 -12.57 -11.66
C ASN A 136 -8.01 -11.82 -12.95
N GLN A 137 -7.53 -10.59 -12.84
CA GLN A 137 -6.98 -9.81 -13.95
C GLN A 137 -5.48 -10.03 -14.22
N LYS A 138 -4.85 -10.93 -13.45
CA LYS A 138 -3.40 -11.23 -13.52
C LYS A 138 -2.52 -10.02 -13.19
N MET A 139 -3.04 -9.05 -12.44
CA MET A 139 -2.25 -7.98 -11.85
C MET A 139 -1.31 -8.55 -10.77
N LYS A 140 -0.17 -7.90 -10.58
CA LYS A 140 0.68 -8.15 -9.40
C LYS A 140 0.07 -7.45 -8.18
N THR A 141 0.24 -8.05 -7.00
CA THR A 141 -0.33 -7.55 -5.75
C THR A 141 0.73 -7.38 -4.66
N ILE A 142 0.68 -6.23 -3.96
CA ILE A 142 1.59 -5.89 -2.86
C ILE A 142 0.75 -5.54 -1.63
N GLY A 143 0.87 -6.34 -0.56
CA GLY A 143 0.13 -6.16 0.69
C GLY A 143 1.00 -5.56 1.79
N LEU A 144 0.52 -4.50 2.45
CA LEU A 144 1.09 -3.93 3.67
C LEU A 144 0.16 -4.24 4.83
N THR A 145 0.64 -5.02 5.80
CA THR A 145 -0.16 -5.49 6.94
C THR A 145 0.56 -5.30 8.27
N GLY A 146 -0.13 -5.59 9.37
CA GLY A 146 0.49 -5.93 10.65
C GLY A 146 0.79 -7.41 10.75
N ILE A 147 1.21 -7.83 11.95
CA ILE A 147 1.69 -9.18 12.24
C ILE A 147 0.66 -10.24 11.85
N GLY A 148 1.13 -11.32 11.22
CA GLY A 148 0.31 -12.46 10.80
C GLY A 148 -0.30 -12.35 9.40
N GLY A 149 -0.36 -11.15 8.81
CA GLY A 149 -0.75 -10.96 7.39
C GLY A 149 -2.24 -11.13 7.05
N GLY A 150 -3.02 -11.79 7.91
CA GLY A 150 -4.44 -12.05 7.71
C GLY A 150 -4.73 -12.78 6.40
N LYS A 151 -5.94 -12.58 5.86
CA LYS A 151 -6.35 -13.14 4.56
C LYS A 151 -5.51 -12.61 3.39
N MET A 152 -4.99 -11.39 3.51
CA MET A 152 -4.12 -10.81 2.47
C MET A 152 -2.82 -11.59 2.27
N LYS A 153 -2.36 -12.38 3.25
CA LYS A 153 -1.13 -13.18 3.13
C LYS A 153 -1.17 -14.14 1.95
N GLU A 154 -2.29 -14.81 1.72
CA GLU A 154 -2.43 -15.79 0.62
C GLU A 154 -2.74 -15.14 -0.72
N LEU A 155 -3.18 -13.88 -0.69
CA LEU A 155 -3.58 -13.14 -1.87
C LEU A 155 -2.48 -12.24 -2.43
N SER A 156 -1.52 -11.85 -1.57
CA SER A 156 -0.42 -10.96 -1.94
C SER A 156 0.72 -11.75 -2.57
N ASP A 157 1.23 -11.27 -3.70
CA ASP A 157 2.45 -11.82 -4.30
C ASP A 157 3.71 -11.33 -3.54
N ILE A 158 3.66 -10.10 -3.03
CA ILE A 158 4.62 -9.58 -2.04
C ILE A 158 3.85 -9.11 -0.81
N LEU A 159 4.22 -9.64 0.36
CA LEU A 159 3.65 -9.22 1.64
C LEU A 159 4.72 -8.54 2.50
N ILE A 160 4.46 -7.31 2.91
CA ILE A 160 5.26 -6.57 3.90
C ILE A 160 4.45 -6.52 5.19
N CYS A 161 4.81 -7.41 6.11
CA CYS A 161 4.11 -7.66 7.37
C CYS A 161 4.86 -6.95 8.51
N VAL A 162 4.37 -5.79 8.94
CA VAL A 162 4.98 -5.05 10.06
C VAL A 162 4.93 -5.92 11.33
N PRO A 163 6.05 -6.08 12.07
CA PRO A 163 6.12 -6.96 13.25
C PRO A 163 5.47 -6.32 14.48
N SER A 164 4.18 -5.98 14.36
CA SER A 164 3.36 -5.39 15.41
C SER A 164 1.90 -5.80 15.24
N GLY A 165 1.21 -5.95 16.36
CA GLY A 165 -0.26 -6.07 16.40
C GLY A 165 -0.96 -4.74 16.73
N ASP A 166 -0.22 -3.67 17.02
CA ASP A 166 -0.77 -2.38 17.42
C ASP A 166 -1.00 -1.48 16.20
N THR A 167 -2.26 -1.15 15.91
CA THR A 167 -2.69 -0.48 14.67
C THR A 167 -1.97 0.86 14.42
N PRO A 168 -1.85 1.79 15.38
CA PRO A 168 -1.10 3.03 15.17
C PRO A 168 0.38 2.79 14.85
N ARG A 169 1.03 1.84 15.52
CA ARG A 169 2.44 1.49 15.23
C ARG A 169 2.59 0.87 13.84
N ILE A 170 1.61 0.06 13.42
CA ILE A 170 1.57 -0.50 12.07
C ILE A 170 1.43 0.61 11.03
N GLN A 171 0.53 1.58 11.23
CA GLN A 171 0.33 2.72 10.32
C GLN A 171 1.59 3.61 10.22
N GLU A 172 2.21 3.92 11.36
CA GLU A 172 3.50 4.65 11.40
C GLU A 172 4.61 3.93 10.62
N SER A 173 4.58 2.60 10.57
CA SER A 173 5.50 1.81 9.75
C SER A 173 5.06 1.71 8.30
N HIS A 174 3.76 1.65 7.99
CA HIS A 174 3.24 1.62 6.62
C HIS A 174 3.65 2.88 5.85
N ILE A 175 3.51 4.06 6.44
CA ILE A 175 3.92 5.31 5.77
C ILE A 175 5.44 5.37 5.58
N LEU A 176 6.23 4.91 6.55
CA LEU A 176 7.69 4.80 6.42
C LEU A 176 8.07 3.87 5.25
N ILE A 177 7.48 2.68 5.18
CA ILE A 177 7.70 1.71 4.12
C ILE A 177 7.32 2.31 2.76
N GLY A 178 6.18 2.98 2.69
CA GLY A 178 5.71 3.64 1.48
C GLY A 178 6.66 4.73 1.00
N HIS A 179 7.20 5.57 1.90
CA HIS A 179 8.21 6.58 1.57
C HIS A 179 9.51 5.95 1.05
N ILE A 180 9.98 4.86 1.68
CA ILE A 180 11.16 4.11 1.20
C ILE A 180 10.92 3.61 -0.23
N ILE A 181 9.76 3.02 -0.50
CA ILE A 181 9.41 2.53 -1.84
C ILE A 181 9.35 3.68 -2.84
N CYS A 182 8.69 4.80 -2.50
CA CYS A 182 8.63 5.98 -3.37
C CYS A 182 10.03 6.52 -3.71
N GLN A 183 10.91 6.60 -2.70
CA GLN A 183 12.30 7.01 -2.88
C GLN A 183 13.03 6.10 -3.87
N LEU A 184 12.99 4.78 -3.63
CA LEU A 184 13.71 3.80 -4.44
C LEU A 184 13.16 3.75 -5.89
N VAL A 185 11.85 3.88 -6.07
CA VAL A 185 11.22 3.95 -7.39
C VAL A 185 11.70 5.20 -8.14
N GLU A 186 11.72 6.35 -7.48
CA GLU A 186 12.16 7.62 -8.07
C GLU A 186 13.66 7.60 -8.41
N GLU A 187 14.50 7.04 -7.53
CA GLU A 187 15.94 6.86 -7.77
C GLU A 187 16.21 5.95 -8.98
N LYS A 188 15.46 4.86 -9.13
CA LYS A 188 15.63 3.91 -10.25
C LYS A 188 15.14 4.46 -11.59
N LEU A 189 14.00 5.17 -11.62
CA LEU A 189 13.42 5.69 -12.85
C LEU A 189 14.15 6.93 -13.37
N PHE A 190 14.66 7.75 -12.45
CA PHE A 190 15.21 9.06 -12.77
C PHE A 190 16.62 9.18 -12.23
N LEU A 191 17.52 8.31 -12.71
CA LEU A 191 18.95 8.36 -12.40
C LEU A 191 19.43 9.81 -12.42
N SER A 192 19.92 10.26 -11.27
CA SER A 192 20.67 11.50 -11.13
C SER A 192 22.14 11.17 -11.07
#